data_AF-A0A643K121-F1
#
_entry.id   AF-A0A643K121-F1
#
_cell.length_a   1.000
_cell.length_b   1.000
_cell.length_c   1.000
_cell.angle_alpha   90.00
_cell.angle_beta   90.00
_cell.angle_gamma   90.00
#
_symmetry.space_group_name_H-M   'P 1'
#
loop_
_entity.id
_entity.type
_entity.pdbx_description
1 polymer ?
#
loop_
_entity_poly.entity_id
_entity_poly.type
_entity_poly.pdbx_seq_one_letter_code
_entity_poly.pdbx_strand_id
1 'polypeptide(L)'
;MVHWTDSIVGDRMTVDREFNDHVMNSRFSSQEWGLIMTATEFEIENADDPDSARIVANTEKVPQIIPELDNIRKQMGAMGGGQQDSSSGGGIVDSIKGALGLGDGGKQSQQEKLEDAERLTQAYADALQEHLETKGKWEQVRVAYQE
;
A
#
# COMPACT_ATOMS: atom_id res chain seq x y z
N MET A 1 -27.55 -7.52 4.66
CA MET A 1 -26.72 -7.34 3.46
C MET A 1 -25.50 -8.21 3.60
N VAL A 2 -25.21 -9.03 2.58
CA VAL A 2 -23.87 -9.63 2.44
C VAL A 2 -22.99 -8.50 1.93
N HIS A 3 -21.90 -8.18 2.63
CA HIS A 3 -20.98 -7.17 2.10
C HIS A 3 -20.40 -7.77 0.82
N TRP A 4 -20.48 -7.08 -0.32
CA TRP A 4 -20.03 -7.63 -1.62
C TRP A 4 -18.58 -8.15 -1.56
N THR A 5 -17.74 -7.57 -0.69
CA THR A 5 -16.38 -8.05 -0.41
C THR A 5 -16.33 -9.48 0.12
N ASP A 6 -17.35 -9.93 0.85
CA ASP A 6 -17.46 -11.30 1.36
C ASP A 6 -17.64 -12.30 0.22
N SER A 7 -18.31 -11.88 -0.87
CA SER A 7 -18.52 -12.71 -2.06
C SER A 7 -17.24 -12.92 -2.89
N ILE A 8 -16.25 -12.04 -2.72
CA ILE A 8 -15.00 -12.05 -3.50
C ILE A 8 -13.76 -12.40 -2.66
N VAL A 9 -13.90 -12.88 -1.42
CA VAL A 9 -12.75 -13.22 -0.56
C VAL A 9 -11.78 -14.19 -1.25
N GLY A 10 -12.30 -15.22 -1.92
CA GLY A 10 -11.47 -16.20 -2.63
C GLY A 10 -10.74 -15.62 -3.85
N ASP A 11 -11.39 -14.71 -4.58
CA ASP A 11 -10.81 -14.02 -5.72
C ASP A 11 -9.72 -13.04 -5.24
N ARG A 12 -10.01 -12.28 -4.17
CA ARG A 12 -9.06 -11.38 -3.50
C ARG A 12 -7.80 -12.12 -3.04
N MET A 13 -7.94 -13.28 -2.38
CA MET A 13 -6.79 -14.09 -1.97
C MET A 13 -5.94 -14.57 -3.15
N THR A 14 -6.53 -14.71 -4.34
CA THR A 14 -5.80 -15.10 -5.55
C THR A 14 -5.02 -13.91 -6.11
N VAL A 15 -5.69 -12.76 -6.24
CA VAL A 15 -5.06 -11.52 -6.68
C VAL A 15 -3.96 -11.08 -5.69
N ASP A 16 -4.14 -11.25 -4.38
CA ASP A 16 -3.10 -10.99 -3.37
C ASP A 16 -1.80 -11.76 -3.64
N ARG A 17 -1.91 -13.02 -4.09
CA ARG A 17 -0.73 -13.85 -4.40
C ARG A 17 -0.08 -13.43 -5.71
N GLU A 18 -0.89 -13.15 -6.73
CA GLU A 18 -0.41 -12.78 -8.07
C GLU A 18 0.21 -11.37 -8.07
N PHE A 19 -0.39 -10.45 -7.31
CA PHE A 19 0.06 -9.06 -7.20
C PHE A 19 1.31 -8.89 -6.33
N ASN A 20 1.73 -9.94 -5.61
CA ASN A 20 2.93 -9.88 -4.76
C ASN A 20 4.18 -9.47 -5.55
N ASP A 21 4.31 -9.87 -6.82
CA ASP A 21 5.43 -9.45 -7.68
C ASP A 21 5.42 -7.95 -7.93
N HIS A 22 4.24 -7.33 -8.08
CA HIS A 22 4.11 -5.88 -8.22
C HIS A 22 4.52 -5.15 -6.94
N VAL A 23 4.17 -5.71 -5.77
CA VAL A 23 4.58 -5.18 -4.47
C VAL A 23 6.10 -5.25 -4.30
N MET A 24 6.73 -6.37 -4.64
CA MET A 24 8.19 -6.55 -4.53
C MET A 24 8.98 -5.63 -5.47
N ASN A 25 8.40 -5.25 -6.61
CA ASN A 25 8.97 -4.27 -7.53
C ASN A 25 8.60 -2.82 -7.18
N SER A 26 7.76 -2.62 -6.16
CA SER A 26 7.39 -1.30 -5.66
C SER A 26 8.42 -0.77 -4.64
N ARG A 27 8.16 0.43 -4.11
CA ARG A 27 8.97 0.99 -3.01
C ARG A 27 8.68 0.37 -1.64
N PHE A 28 7.57 -0.36 -1.52
CA PHE A 28 7.05 -0.87 -0.26
C PHE A 28 7.48 -2.32 -0.04
N SER A 29 7.87 -2.63 1.18
CA SER A 29 7.99 -4.01 1.66
C SER A 29 6.62 -4.65 1.83
N SER A 30 6.57 -5.99 1.91
CA SER A 30 5.32 -6.71 2.18
C SER A 30 4.64 -6.29 3.49
N GLN A 31 5.42 -5.89 4.51
CA GLN A 31 4.87 -5.40 5.78
C GLN A 31 4.23 -4.02 5.63
N GLU A 32 4.91 -3.10 4.94
CA GLU A 32 4.36 -1.78 4.60
C GLU A 32 3.09 -1.92 3.75
N TRP A 33 3.11 -2.82 2.76
CA TRP A 33 1.95 -3.13 1.93
C TRP A 33 0.77 -3.66 2.73
N GLY A 34 1.02 -4.58 3.67
CA GLY A 34 -0.01 -5.07 4.58
C GLY A 34 -0.68 -3.94 5.36
N LEU A 35 0.10 -2.99 5.89
CA LEU A 35 -0.45 -1.83 6.60
C LEU A 35 -1.27 -0.92 5.66
N ILE A 36 -0.77 -0.64 4.46
CA ILE A 36 -1.50 0.13 3.43
C ILE A 36 -2.85 -0.53 3.11
N MET A 37 -2.86 -1.84 2.89
CA MET A 37 -4.08 -2.59 2.58
C MET A 37 -5.08 -2.68 3.73
N THR A 38 -4.65 -2.52 4.99
CA THR A 38 -5.57 -2.37 6.13
C THR A 38 -6.21 -0.98 6.22
N ALA A 39 -5.56 0.03 5.66
CA ALA A 39 -6.06 1.40 5.58
C ALA A 39 -6.77 1.70 4.25
N THR A 40 -6.87 0.72 3.36
CA THR A 40 -7.51 0.85 2.04
C THR A 40 -8.86 0.14 2.08
N GLU A 41 -9.88 0.85 1.64
CA GLU A 41 -11.21 0.28 1.38
C GLU A 41 -11.43 0.20 -0.13
N PHE A 42 -12.21 -0.77 -0.59
CA PHE A 42 -12.58 -0.88 -2.00
C PHE A 42 -14.05 -0.56 -2.15
N GLU A 43 -14.37 0.16 -3.21
CA GLU A 43 -15.73 0.57 -3.58
C GLU A 43 -15.95 0.34 -5.08
N ILE A 44 -17.21 0.32 -5.52
CA ILE A 44 -17.55 0.29 -6.95
C ILE A 44 -18.11 1.65 -7.34
N GLU A 45 -17.36 2.40 -8.15
CA GLU A 45 -17.80 3.66 -8.74
C GLU A 45 -18.72 3.37 -9.93
N ASN A 46 -19.75 4.20 -10.14
CA ASN A 46 -20.78 4.05 -11.20
C ASN A 46 -21.42 2.65 -11.24
N ALA A 47 -21.68 2.04 -10.08
CA ALA A 47 -22.21 0.68 -10.01
C ALA A 47 -23.55 0.48 -10.76
N ASP A 48 -24.31 1.55 -11.02
CA ASP A 48 -25.56 1.57 -11.78
C ASP A 48 -25.39 1.55 -13.30
N ASP A 49 -24.18 1.80 -13.81
CA ASP A 49 -23.85 1.78 -15.23
C ASP A 49 -22.82 0.66 -15.52
N PRO A 50 -23.21 -0.45 -16.16
CA PRO A 50 -22.32 -1.58 -16.42
C PRO A 50 -21.13 -1.22 -17.33
N ASP A 51 -21.24 -0.18 -18.15
CA ASP A 51 -20.18 0.23 -19.07
C ASP A 51 -19.12 1.13 -18.42
N SER A 52 -19.45 1.78 -17.29
CA SER A 52 -18.55 2.67 -16.55
C SER A 52 -18.24 2.22 -15.12
N ALA A 53 -18.85 1.12 -14.67
CA ALA A 53 -18.61 0.54 -13.36
C ALA A 53 -17.14 0.12 -13.19
N ARG A 54 -16.51 0.53 -12.08
CA ARG A 54 -15.13 0.13 -11.78
C ARG A 54 -14.84 0.01 -10.29
N ILE A 55 -13.92 -0.87 -9.93
CA ILE A 55 -13.40 -0.94 -8.56
C ILE A 55 -12.42 0.22 -8.34
N VAL A 56 -12.67 1.01 -7.29
CA VAL A 56 -11.79 2.11 -6.88
C VAL A 56 -11.22 1.83 -5.49
N ALA A 57 -9.97 2.21 -5.29
CA ALA A 57 -9.32 2.17 -3.98
C ALA A 57 -9.61 3.47 -3.22
N ASN A 58 -10.36 3.39 -2.13
CA ASN A 58 -10.52 4.46 -1.17
C ASN A 58 -9.32 4.48 -0.23
N THR A 59 -8.48 5.51 -0.38
CA THR A 59 -7.21 5.69 0.34
C THR A 59 -7.24 6.83 1.34
N GLU A 60 -8.41 7.35 1.72
CA GLU A 60 -8.54 8.51 2.62
C GLU A 60 -7.85 8.30 3.99
N LYS A 61 -7.70 7.03 4.41
CA LYS A 61 -7.04 6.67 5.67
C LYS A 61 -5.54 6.42 5.52
N VAL A 62 -5.03 6.26 4.30
CA VAL A 62 -3.60 6.00 4.02
C VAL A 62 -2.69 7.12 4.54
N PRO A 63 -3.00 8.43 4.42
CA PRO A 63 -2.18 9.49 4.99
C PRO A 63 -1.89 9.34 6.49
N GLN A 64 -2.82 8.73 7.24
CA GLN A 64 -2.73 8.58 8.69
C GLN A 64 -1.71 7.50 9.10
N ILE A 65 -1.43 6.53 8.24
CA ILE A 65 -0.46 5.45 8.49
C ILE A 65 0.94 5.74 7.94
N ILE A 66 1.12 6.79 7.13
CA ILE A 66 2.43 7.15 6.54
C ILE A 66 3.55 7.25 7.59
N PRO A 67 3.34 7.90 8.76
CA PRO A 67 4.36 7.95 9.81
C PRO A 67 4.73 6.56 10.34
N GLU A 68 3.78 5.63 10.37
CA GLU A 68 4.00 4.26 10.84
C GLU A 68 4.80 3.43 9.82
N LEU A 69 4.59 3.65 8.51
CA LEU A 69 5.42 3.05 7.47
C LEU A 69 6.90 3.42 7.64
N ASP A 70 7.18 4.69 8.00
CA ASP A 70 8.56 5.13 8.28
C ASP A 70 9.14 4.47 9.53
N ASN A 71 8.31 4.20 10.55
CA ASN A 71 8.75 3.49 11.76
C ASN A 71 9.15 2.05 11.44
N ILE A 72 8.33 1.32 10.67
CA ILE A 72 8.63 -0.05 10.21
C ILE A 72 9.97 -0.09 9.48
N ARG A 73 10.19 0.84 8.55
CA ARG A 73 11.43 0.92 7.76
C ARG A 73 12.65 1.22 8.63
N LYS A 74 12.54 2.12 9.61
CA LYS A 74 13.62 2.42 10.57
C LYS A 74 13.96 1.20 11.44
N GLN A 75 12.96 0.48 11.92
CA GLN A 75 13.15 -0.72 12.73
C GLN A 75 13.87 -1.83 11.95
N MET A 76 13.47 -2.05 10.70
CA MET A 76 14.13 -2.99 9.78
C MET A 76 15.59 -2.62 9.53
N GLY A 77 15.88 -1.33 9.28
CA GLY A 77 17.25 -0.84 9.10
C GLY A 77 18.12 -0.98 10.35
N ALA A 78 17.55 -0.80 11.54
CA ALA A 78 18.25 -0.97 12.81
C ALA A 78 18.57 -2.45 13.12
N MET A 79 17.70 -3.40 12.73
CA MET A 79 17.94 -4.84 12.90
C MET A 79 18.87 -5.43 11.85
N GLY A 80 18.96 -4.85 10.64
CA GLY A 80 19.90 -5.29 9.59
C GLY A 80 21.35 -4.80 9.77
N GLY A 81 21.61 -3.89 10.72
CA GLY A 81 22.92 -3.28 10.97
C GLY A 81 23.78 -3.96 12.03
N GLY A 82 23.38 -5.12 12.54
CA GLY A 82 24.05 -5.80 13.66
C GLY A 82 25.14 -6.80 13.28
N GLN A 83 26.25 -6.34 12.67
CA GLN A 83 27.55 -7.01 12.78
C GLN A 83 28.69 -6.05 12.38
N GLN A 84 29.24 -5.31 13.33
CA GLN A 84 30.64 -4.91 13.33
C GLN A 84 31.02 -4.45 14.73
N ASP A 85 31.50 -5.40 15.52
CA ASP A 85 32.18 -5.12 16.76
C ASP A 85 33.67 -5.42 16.61
N SER A 86 34.48 -4.47 17.08
CA SER A 86 35.88 -4.58 17.48
C SER A 86 37.00 -4.41 16.43
N SER A 87 37.47 -3.16 16.23
CA SER A 87 38.81 -2.72 16.72
C SER A 87 39.23 -1.32 16.23
N SER A 88 39.41 -0.41 17.19
CA SER A 88 40.45 0.64 17.28
C SER A 88 40.52 1.79 16.25
N GLY A 89 40.15 3.00 16.69
CA GLY A 89 40.91 4.22 16.37
C GLY A 89 40.13 5.44 15.85
N GLY A 90 40.05 6.51 16.66
CA GLY A 90 39.74 7.90 16.26
C GLY A 90 38.23 8.17 16.09
N GLY A 91 37.56 8.93 16.96
CA GLY A 91 37.69 10.39 17.07
C GLY A 91 36.76 11.07 16.05
N ILE A 92 35.93 12.04 16.51
CA ILE A 92 35.02 12.95 15.75
C ILE A 92 33.75 12.37 15.09
N VAL A 93 32.78 11.91 15.90
CA VAL A 93 31.37 11.84 15.49
C VAL A 93 30.46 12.49 16.53
N ASP A 94 30.62 13.79 16.82
CA ASP A 94 29.74 14.44 17.81
C ASP A 94 29.38 15.92 17.58
N SER A 95 29.46 16.48 16.35
CA SER A 95 29.09 17.91 16.17
C SER A 95 28.57 18.39 14.80
N ILE A 96 28.30 17.52 13.81
CA ILE A 96 27.62 17.93 12.56
C ILE A 96 26.30 17.18 12.38
N LYS A 97 25.52 17.14 13.46
CA LYS A 97 24.12 16.69 13.49
C LYS A 97 23.13 17.84 13.72
N GLY A 98 23.57 19.10 13.62
CA GLY A 98 22.67 20.24 13.79
C GLY A 98 22.97 21.34 12.79
N ALA A 99 22.10 21.52 11.78
CA ALA A 99 21.60 22.85 11.36
C ALA A 99 20.98 22.90 9.94
N LEU A 100 21.12 21.90 9.06
CA LEU A 100 20.69 22.10 7.65
C LEU A 100 20.07 20.84 7.04
N GLY A 101 18.74 20.82 6.90
CA GLY A 101 18.09 19.92 5.93
C GLY A 101 16.66 19.43 6.23
N LEU A 102 16.07 19.73 7.38
CA LEU A 102 14.79 19.15 7.82
C LEU A 102 13.63 20.16 7.85
N GLY A 103 13.40 20.84 6.73
CA GLY A 103 12.29 21.81 6.60
C GLY A 103 11.28 21.48 5.50
N ASP A 104 11.71 20.79 4.43
CA ASP A 104 10.94 20.68 3.20
C ASP A 104 11.00 19.27 2.56
N GLY A 105 12.18 18.63 2.56
CA GLY A 105 12.36 17.28 1.98
C GLY A 105 11.61 16.15 2.69
N GLY A 106 11.31 16.30 3.99
CA GLY A 106 10.52 15.31 4.74
C GLY A 106 9.03 15.34 4.39
N LYS A 107 8.50 16.49 3.95
CA LYS A 107 7.09 16.60 3.52
C LYS A 107 6.95 16.12 2.08
N GLN A 108 7.86 16.51 1.20
CA GLN A 108 7.88 16.03 -0.19
C GLN A 108 8.02 14.50 -0.26
N SER A 109 8.93 13.90 0.53
CA SER A 109 9.08 12.44 0.55
C SER A 109 7.86 11.70 1.11
N GLN A 110 7.08 12.32 1.99
CA GLN A 110 5.82 11.73 2.50
C GLN A 110 4.72 11.83 1.45
N GLN A 111 4.65 12.94 0.71
CA GLN A 111 3.71 13.13 -0.39
C GLN A 111 3.99 12.13 -1.52
N GLU A 112 5.24 11.98 -1.96
CA GLU A 112 5.64 10.98 -2.95
C GLU A 112 5.30 9.55 -2.49
N LYS A 113 5.48 9.27 -1.20
CA LYS A 113 5.14 7.97 -0.63
C LYS A 113 3.61 7.74 -0.62
N LEU A 114 2.83 8.77 -0.31
CA LEU A 114 1.37 8.70 -0.36
C LEU A 114 0.91 8.44 -1.80
N GLU A 115 1.38 9.20 -2.77
CA GLU A 115 1.02 9.04 -4.19
C GLU A 115 1.39 7.64 -4.71
N ASP A 116 2.55 7.12 -4.32
CA ASP A 116 2.95 5.76 -4.70
C ASP A 116 2.08 4.69 -4.04
N ALA A 117 1.61 4.91 -2.80
CA ALA A 117 0.68 4.00 -2.13
C ALA A 117 -0.67 4.01 -2.85
N GLU A 118 -1.22 5.21 -3.13
CA GLU A 118 -2.49 5.38 -3.83
C GLU A 118 -2.48 4.75 -5.22
N ARG A 119 -1.39 4.96 -5.97
CA ARG A 119 -1.21 4.35 -7.28
C ARG A 119 -1.14 2.82 -7.21
N LEU A 120 -0.43 2.28 -6.21
CA LEU A 120 -0.29 0.83 -6.07
C LEU A 120 -1.61 0.18 -5.62
N THR A 121 -2.39 0.83 -4.76
CA THR A 121 -3.71 0.35 -4.34
C THR A 121 -4.72 0.41 -5.47
N GLN A 122 -4.68 1.45 -6.32
CA GLN A 122 -5.53 1.49 -7.51
C GLN A 122 -5.12 0.40 -8.52
N ALA A 123 -3.83 0.18 -8.75
CA ALA A 123 -3.37 -0.91 -9.61
C ALA A 123 -3.81 -2.29 -9.10
N TYR A 124 -3.88 -2.48 -7.77
CA TYR A 124 -4.47 -3.68 -7.18
C TYR A 124 -5.99 -3.77 -7.44
N ALA A 125 -6.73 -2.65 -7.31
CA ALA A 125 -8.16 -2.60 -7.63
C ALA A 125 -8.43 -2.97 -9.09
N ASP A 126 -7.61 -2.45 -10.02
CA ASP A 126 -7.70 -2.75 -11.44
C ASP A 126 -7.45 -4.25 -11.71
N ALA A 127 -6.41 -4.83 -11.09
CA ALA A 127 -6.12 -6.25 -11.20
C ALA A 127 -7.23 -7.14 -10.61
N LEU A 128 -7.86 -6.69 -9.52
CA LEU A 128 -9.00 -7.38 -8.93
C LEU A 128 -10.22 -7.35 -9.86
N GLN A 129 -10.50 -6.21 -10.49
CA GLN A 129 -11.58 -6.11 -11.46
C GLN A 129 -11.32 -7.01 -12.67
N GLU A 130 -10.12 -6.94 -13.27
CA GLU A 130 -9.74 -7.78 -14.41
C GLU A 130 -9.89 -9.28 -14.09
N HIS A 131 -9.50 -9.68 -12.87
CA HIS A 131 -9.69 -11.05 -12.39
C HIS A 131 -11.17 -11.43 -12.35
N LEU A 132 -12.03 -10.58 -11.79
CA LEU A 132 -13.47 -10.83 -11.69
C LEU A 132 -14.14 -10.87 -13.07
N GLU A 133 -13.74 -10.01 -14.00
CA GLU A 133 -14.23 -10.00 -15.39
C GLU A 133 -13.81 -11.29 -16.11
N THR A 134 -12.55 -11.69 -15.98
CA THR A 134 -12.01 -12.94 -16.57
C THR A 134 -12.73 -14.17 -16.04
N LYS A 135 -13.16 -14.15 -14.78
CA LYS A 135 -13.96 -15.22 -14.15
C LYS A 135 -15.45 -15.14 -14.46
N GLY A 136 -15.92 -14.12 -15.17
CA GLY A 136 -17.33 -13.88 -15.44
C GLY A 136 -18.14 -13.54 -14.19
N LYS A 137 -17.49 -13.05 -13.13
CA LYS A 137 -18.10 -12.72 -11.83
C LYS A 137 -18.40 -11.24 -11.66
N TRP A 138 -17.80 -10.37 -12.48
CA TRP A 138 -17.92 -8.92 -12.32
C TRP A 138 -19.35 -8.42 -12.20
N GLU A 139 -20.23 -8.88 -13.09
CA GLU A 139 -21.65 -8.47 -13.09
C GLU A 139 -22.37 -8.85 -11.78
N GLN A 140 -22.12 -10.06 -11.27
CA GLN A 140 -22.69 -10.49 -9.99
C GLN A 140 -22.22 -9.62 -8.83
N VAL A 141 -20.94 -9.27 -8.83
CA VAL A 141 -20.32 -8.44 -7.79
C VAL A 141 -20.87 -7.01 -7.84
N ARG A 142 -20.98 -6.43 -9.03
CA ARG A 142 -21.56 -5.10 -9.27
C ARG A 142 -23.01 -5.04 -8.77
N VAL A 143 -23.84 -6.02 -9.10
CA VAL A 143 -25.23 -6.07 -8.63
C VAL A 143 -25.29 -6.23 -7.11
N ALA A 144 -24.49 -7.12 -6.53
CA ALA A 144 -24.44 -7.35 -5.09
C ALA A 144 -23.99 -6.10 -4.30
N TYR A 145 -23.20 -5.21 -4.90
CA TYR A 145 -22.81 -3.94 -4.29
C TYR A 145 -23.98 -2.96 -4.12
N GLN A 146 -25.02 -3.08 -4.95
CA GLN A 146 -26.18 -2.18 -4.95
C GLN A 146 -27.29 -2.61 -3.97
N GLU A 147 -27.19 -3.80 -3.37
CA GLU A 147 -28.17 -4.41 -2.46
C GLU A 147 -27.90 -4.16 -0.97
#